data_AF-A0A932ZRY7-F1
#
_entry.id   AF-A0A932ZRY7-F1
#
_cell.length_a   1.000
_cell.length_b   1.000
_cell.length_c   1.000
_cell.angle_alpha   90.00
_cell.angle_beta   90.00
_cell.angle_gamma   90.00
#
_symmetry.space_group_name_H-M   'P 1'
#
loop_
_entity.id
_entity.type
_entity.pdbx_description
1 polymer ?
#
loop_
_entity_poly.entity_id
_entity_poly.type
_entity_poly.pdbx_seq_one_letter_code
_entity_poly.pdbx_strand_id
1 'polypeptide(L)' 'MPSILVLGASGKRPLHVLLGCNADDQTGHVVTVYEPDPSLWEDGFRKRRKR' A
#
# COMPACT_ATOMS: atom_id res chain seq x y z
N MET A 1 -2.20 4.03 -16.55
CA MET A 1 -2.91 3.46 -15.38
C MET A 1 -2.27 4.02 -14.12
N PRO A 2 -3.01 4.79 -13.29
CA PRO A 2 -2.49 5.26 -12.01
C PRO A 2 -2.21 4.08 -11.07
N SER A 3 -1.13 4.16 -10.31
CA SER A 3 -0.81 3.21 -9.23
C SER A 3 -1.07 3.87 -7.89
N ILE A 4 -1.77 3.19 -7.00
CA ILE A 4 -2.17 3.71 -5.69
C ILE A 4 -1.64 2.78 -4.61
N LEU A 5 -1.06 3.35 -3.55
CA LEU A 5 -0.67 2.61 -2.36
C LEU A 5 -1.79 2.71 -1.31
N VAL A 6 -2.35 1.57 -0.94
CA VAL A 6 -3.38 1.47 0.10
C VAL A 6 -2.79 0.82 1.34
N LEU A 7 -3.00 1.45 2.49
CA LEU A 7 -2.68 0.88 3.80
C LEU A 7 -3.94 0.21 4.37
N GLY A 8 -3.86 -1.09 4.60
CA GLY A 8 -4.87 -1.89 5.27
C GLY A 8 -4.27 -2.68 6.44
N ALA A 9 -5.09 -3.52 7.07
CA ALA A 9 -4.63 -4.43 8.12
C ALA A 9 -5.38 -5.77 8.06
N SER A 10 -4.67 -6.86 8.34
CA SER A 10 -5.26 -8.17 8.62
C SER A 10 -5.03 -8.49 10.10
N GLY A 11 -6.06 -8.27 10.91
CA GLY A 11 -5.94 -8.27 12.37
C GLY A 11 -4.95 -7.21 12.85
N LYS A 12 -3.86 -7.64 13.49
CA LYS A 12 -2.78 -6.75 13.98
C LYS A 12 -1.66 -6.51 12.96
N ARG A 13 -1.72 -7.16 11.78
CA ARG A 13 -0.67 -7.06 10.76
C ARG A 13 -0.98 -5.94 9.77
N PRO A 14 -0.18 -4.86 9.71
CA PRO A 14 -0.36 -3.81 8.72
C PRO A 14 0.04 -4.34 7.33
N LEU A 15 -0.68 -3.92 6.29
CA LEU A 15 -0.42 -4.34 4.91
C LEU A 15 -0.42 -3.13 3.98
N HIS A 16 0.63 -3.02 3.17
CA HIS A 16 0.68 -2.15 2.02
C HIS A 16 0.29 -2.93 0.77
N VAL A 17 -0.77 -2.47 0.12
CA VAL A 17 -1.30 -3.03 -1.11
C VAL A 17 -1.06 -2.01 -2.22
N LEU A 18 -0.26 -2.38 -3.21
CA LEU A 18 -0.10 -1.58 -4.42
C LEU A 18 -1.15 -2.02 -5.44
N LEU A 19 -2.06 -1.10 -5.77
CA LEU A 19 -3.10 -1.31 -6.76
C LEU A 19 -2.75 -0.58 -8.05
N GLY A 20 -2.85 -1.29 -9.17
CA GLY A 20 -2.98 -0.68 -10.49
C GLY A 20 -4.45 -0.46 -10.77
N CYS A 21 -4.88 0.79 -10.92
CA CYS A 21 -6.28 1.11 -11.20
C CYS A 21 -6.47 1.33 -12.71
N ASN A 22 -7.49 0.68 -13.26
CA ASN A 22 -8.03 1.01 -14.56
C ASN A 22 -9.33 1.80 -14.35
N ALA A 23 -9.39 3.01 -14.92
CA ALA A 23 -10.52 3.90 -14.71
C ALA A 23 -11.72 3.51 -15.59
N ASP A 24 -11.46 2.85 -16.72
CA ASP A 24 -12.47 2.56 -17.74
C ASP A 24 -13.40 1.41 -17.34
N ASP A 25 -12.88 0.42 -16.60
CA ASP A 25 -13.59 -0.79 -16.17
C ASP A 25 -13.83 -0.84 -14.65
N GLN A 26 -13.54 0.25 -13.94
CA GLN A 26 -13.60 0.36 -12.47
C GLN A 26 -12.87 -0.78 -11.74
N THR A 27 -11.86 -1.37 -12.37
CA THR A 27 -11.15 -2.53 -11.85
C THR A 27 -9.81 -2.12 -11.23
N GLY A 28 -9.55 -2.63 -10.03
CA GLY A 28 -8.26 -2.52 -9.35
C GLY A 28 -7.52 -3.86 -9.39
N HIS A 29 -6.31 -3.86 -9.94
CA HIS A 29 -5.43 -5.02 -9.95
C HIS A 29 -4.43 -4.93 -8.80
N VAL A 30 -4.35 -5.97 -7.96
CA VAL A 30 -3.31 -6.07 -6.95
C VAL A 30 -1.98 -6.39 -7.62
N VAL A 31 -1.04 -5.46 -7.57
CA VAL A 31 0.32 -5.63 -8.10
C VAL A 31 1.20 -6.34 -7.08
N THR A 32 1.17 -5.88 -5.82
CA THR A 32 1.93 -6.50 -4.74
C THR A 32 1.30 -6.18 -3.38
N VAL A 33 1.50 -7.07 -2.42
CA VAL A 33 1.11 -6.90 -1.02
C VAL A 33 2.33 -7.20 -0.15
N TYR A 34 2.67 -6.30 0.77
CA TYR A 34 3.77 -6.50 1.71
C TYR A 34 3.48 -5.87 3.07
N GLU A 35 4.13 -6.37 4.11
CA GLU A 35 4.11 -5.76 5.43
C GLU A 35 5.11 -4.59 5.47
N PRO A 36 4.70 -3.37 5.84
CA PRO A 36 5.58 -2.21 5.84
C PRO A 36 6.68 -2.34 6.92
N ASP A 37 7.93 -2.16 6.50
CA ASP A 37 9.09 -2.19 7.39
C ASP A 37 9.12 -0.95 8.31
N PRO A 38 9.06 -1.10 9.64
CA PRO A 38 9.10 0.02 10.59
C PRO A 38 10.37 0.88 10.51
N SER A 39 11.48 0.33 9.99
CA SER A 39 12.71 1.08 9.77
C SER A 39 12.62 2.04 8.58
N LEU A 40 11.76 1.75 7.60
CA LEU A 40 11.59 2.53 6.38
C LEU A 40 10.39 3.50 6.45
N TRP A 41 9.45 3.24 7.34
CA TRP A 41 8.19 3.98 7.44
C TRP A 41 8.03 4.65 8.82
N GLU A 42 7.45 5.85 8.82
CA GLU A 42 7.02 6.53 10.04
C GLU A 42 5.90 5.74 10.73
N ASP A 43 5.66 6.04 12.00
CA ASP A 43 4.62 5.37 12.79
C ASP A 43 3.26 5.52 12.10
N GLY A 44 2.52 4.41 12.05
CA GLY A 44 1.27 4.34 11.29
C GLY A 44 1.44 4.08 9.79
N PHE A 45 2.67 3.87 9.30
CA PHE A 45 3.02 3.36 7.96
C PHE A 45 2.54 4.21 6.76
N ARG A 46 2.05 5.43 6.97
CA ARG A 46 1.51 6.27 5.89
C ARG A 46 2.57 7.05 5.12
N LYS A 47 3.75 7.24 5.70
CA LYS A 47 4.81 8.08 5.15
C LYS A 47 6.16 7.40 5.28
N ARG A 48 6.93 7.39 4.20
CA ARG A 48 8.32 6.91 4.23
C ARG A 48 9.17 7.89 5.03
N ARG A 49 10.06 7.35 5.86
CA ARG A 49 11.09 8.15 6.53
C ARG A 49 11.99 8.75 5.44
N LYS A 50 12.32 10.03 5.57
CA LYS A 50 13.37 10.63 4.72
C LYS A 50 14.71 10.06 5.18
N ARG A 51 15.53 9.64 4.20
CA ARG A 51 16.95 9.34 4.44
C ARG A 51 17.71 10.61 4.77
#